data_AF-A0A9Y4TY09-F1
#
_entry.id   AF-A0A9Y4TY09-F1
#
_cell.length_a   1.000
_cell.length_b   1.000
_cell.length_c   1.000
_cell.angle_alpha   90.00
_cell.angle_beta   90.00
_cell.angle_gamma   90.00
#
_symmetry.space_group_name_H-M   'P 1'
#
loop_
_entity.id
_entity.type
_entity.pdbx_description
1 polymer ?
#
loop_
_entity_poly.entity_id
_entity_poly.type
_entity_poly.pdbx_seq_one_letter_code
_entity_poly.pdbx_strand_id
1 'polypeptide(L)'
;MSEDEFQDRRNRVCFRLIQRQKQLEEVKKKKEQLESLQELHEEIENVHNSHFSEEIRLKCKEAKQHVEKAEKVTTEMLQEKAPLEKLKEEPAQLTEKKQEMQHLVDRYSVYQDFMEQPVKYTKFKDSVELAATFEKLLHFREKLYQKEMMEQEKQSQQRKTLQELEEQHQLWQLQVNNELSQLQAELDRNRSKVTIWYRKWNHIEETAAKKMLRNVQVRMATLNMHQKTGGTVRGEDGMDMLDIKEQMDQIRMVFKDGRDILKRYQASVRNALL
;
A
#
# COMPACT_ATOMS: atom_id res chain seq x y z
N MET A 1 -93.30 57.66 143.50
CA MET A 1 -93.42 56.18 143.40
C MET A 1 -94.54 55.89 142.39
N SER A 2 -94.57 54.83 141.58
CA SER A 2 -94.40 53.43 141.96
C SER A 2 -94.48 52.46 140.75
N GLU A 3 -94.21 51.19 141.04
CA GLU A 3 -94.65 49.92 140.41
C GLU A 3 -94.18 49.50 139.01
N ASP A 4 -93.83 50.40 138.09
CA ASP A 4 -93.43 49.97 136.73
C ASP A 4 -91.99 49.44 136.61
N GLU A 5 -91.18 49.52 137.67
CA GLU A 5 -89.77 49.12 137.65
C GLU A 5 -89.51 47.59 137.70
N PHE A 6 -90.50 46.76 137.97
CA PHE A 6 -90.27 45.32 138.19
C PHE A 6 -90.52 44.42 136.98
N GLN A 7 -91.45 44.79 136.09
CA GLN A 7 -91.81 43.92 134.97
C GLN A 7 -90.81 44.01 133.80
N ASP A 8 -90.10 45.14 133.68
CA ASP A 8 -89.15 45.37 132.59
C ASP A 8 -87.82 44.60 132.75
N ARG A 9 -87.39 44.32 133.98
CA ARG A 9 -86.13 43.59 134.21
C ARG A 9 -86.17 42.12 133.77
N ARG A 10 -87.32 41.47 133.87
CA ARG A 10 -87.45 40.03 133.56
C ARG A 10 -87.42 39.77 132.04
N ASN A 11 -87.95 40.68 131.25
CA ASN A 11 -87.98 40.54 129.79
C ASN A 11 -86.58 40.72 129.14
N ARG A 12 -85.69 41.51 129.74
CA ARG A 12 -84.34 41.75 129.19
C ARG A 12 -83.38 40.56 129.30
N VAL A 13 -83.56 39.68 130.29
CA VAL A 13 -82.67 38.50 130.46
C VAL A 13 -82.98 37.42 129.43
N CYS A 14 -84.26 37.17 129.16
CA CYS A 14 -84.70 36.17 128.18
C CYS A 14 -84.27 36.54 126.75
N PHE A 15 -84.27 37.84 126.42
CA PHE A 15 -83.79 38.32 125.12
C PHE A 15 -82.30 38.00 124.87
N ARG A 16 -81.45 38.08 125.90
CA ARG A 16 -80.00 37.87 125.78
C ARG A 16 -79.60 36.42 125.51
N LEU A 17 -80.36 35.44 126.02
CA LEU A 17 -80.07 34.02 125.80
C LEU A 17 -80.43 33.56 124.39
N ILE A 18 -81.56 34.05 123.85
CA ILE A 18 -81.98 33.78 122.47
C ILE A 18 -81.00 34.41 121.47
N GLN A 19 -80.45 35.58 121.80
CA GLN A 19 -79.43 36.24 120.96
C GLN A 19 -78.13 35.44 120.88
N ARG A 20 -77.73 34.78 121.97
CA ARG A 20 -76.45 34.07 122.05
C ARG A 20 -76.48 32.70 121.36
N GLN A 21 -77.63 32.01 121.37
CA GLN A 21 -77.83 30.80 120.56
C GLN A 21 -77.79 31.10 119.06
N LYS A 22 -78.40 32.22 118.62
CA LYS A 22 -78.30 32.66 117.22
C LYS A 22 -76.85 32.93 116.78
N GLN A 23 -76.03 33.54 117.64
CA GLN A 23 -74.63 33.80 117.32
C GLN A 23 -73.78 32.53 117.17
N LEU A 24 -74.09 31.48 117.93
CA LEU A 24 -73.30 30.24 117.90
C LEU A 24 -73.60 29.39 116.66
N GLU A 25 -74.84 29.38 116.20
CA GLU A 25 -75.22 28.79 114.90
C GLU A 25 -74.67 29.59 113.72
N GLU A 26 -74.59 30.92 113.83
CA GLU A 26 -73.93 31.76 112.81
C GLU A 26 -72.44 31.44 112.68
N VAL A 27 -71.73 31.22 113.80
CA VAL A 27 -70.29 30.91 113.77
C VAL A 27 -70.03 29.52 113.19
N LYS A 28 -70.87 28.52 113.48
CA LYS A 28 -70.75 27.18 112.86
C LYS A 28 -71.01 27.22 111.35
N LYS A 29 -72.05 27.93 110.92
CA LYS A 29 -72.30 28.16 109.48
C LYS A 29 -71.14 28.88 108.79
N LYS A 30 -70.52 29.86 109.45
CA LYS A 30 -69.36 30.57 108.91
C LYS A 30 -68.10 29.69 108.80
N LYS A 31 -67.94 28.68 109.66
CA LYS A 31 -66.80 27.76 109.59
C LYS A 31 -66.92 26.77 108.44
N GLU A 32 -68.10 26.16 108.25
CA GLU A 32 -68.38 25.27 107.11
C GLU A 32 -68.32 26.02 105.76
N GLN A 33 -68.70 27.31 105.76
CA GLN A 33 -68.49 28.20 104.61
C GLN A 33 -67.01 28.48 104.33
N LEU A 34 -66.13 28.46 105.33
CA LEU A 34 -64.71 28.73 105.13
C LEU A 34 -63.97 27.52 104.55
N GLU A 35 -64.30 26.31 105.02
CA GLU A 35 -63.70 25.06 104.53
C GLU A 35 -64.16 24.76 103.08
N SER A 36 -65.44 24.98 102.76
CA SER A 36 -65.93 24.91 101.38
C SER A 36 -65.32 25.97 100.45
N LEU A 37 -64.95 27.14 100.98
CA LEU A 37 -64.23 28.15 100.20
C LEU A 37 -62.76 27.80 99.92
N GLN A 38 -62.10 27.04 100.81
CA GLN A 38 -60.72 26.59 100.58
C GLN A 38 -60.62 25.47 99.56
N GLU A 39 -61.50 24.47 99.61
CA GLU A 39 -61.56 23.41 98.59
C GLU A 39 -61.89 24.00 97.21
N LEU A 40 -62.81 24.98 97.16
CA LEU A 40 -63.11 25.71 95.93
C LEU A 40 -61.87 26.48 95.40
N HIS A 41 -60.99 26.98 96.28
CA HIS A 41 -59.80 27.72 95.86
C HIS A 41 -58.72 26.82 95.25
N GLU A 42 -58.43 25.66 95.86
CA GLU A 42 -57.49 24.67 95.30
C GLU A 42 -58.00 24.09 93.98
N GLU A 43 -59.32 23.90 93.84
CA GLU A 43 -59.91 23.43 92.59
C GLU A 43 -59.84 24.51 91.50
N ILE A 44 -60.06 25.78 91.85
CA ILE A 44 -59.86 26.92 90.92
C ILE A 44 -58.39 27.02 90.49
N GLU A 45 -57.43 26.82 91.39
CA GLU A 45 -55.99 26.92 91.07
C GLU A 45 -55.52 25.77 90.16
N ASN A 46 -56.00 24.54 90.39
CA ASN A 46 -55.72 23.41 89.50
C ASN A 46 -56.37 23.55 88.12
N VAL A 47 -57.59 24.07 88.07
CA VAL A 47 -58.26 24.39 86.79
C VAL A 47 -57.50 25.52 86.07
N HIS A 48 -57.00 26.52 86.79
CA HIS A 48 -56.22 27.61 86.19
C HIS A 48 -54.88 27.12 85.62
N ASN A 49 -54.14 26.29 86.36
CA ASN A 49 -52.86 25.75 85.91
C ASN A 49 -53.02 24.77 84.74
N SER A 50 -54.04 23.91 84.76
CA SER A 50 -54.35 23.02 83.64
C SER A 50 -54.76 23.81 82.40
N HIS A 51 -55.64 24.81 82.53
CA HIS A 51 -56.03 25.70 81.43
C HIS A 51 -54.84 26.48 80.86
N PHE A 52 -53.95 27.01 81.71
CA PHE A 52 -52.74 27.71 81.27
C PHE A 52 -51.77 26.78 80.52
N SER A 53 -51.61 25.54 80.98
CA SER A 53 -50.79 24.53 80.29
C SER A 53 -51.37 24.12 78.93
N GLU A 54 -52.71 24.03 78.83
CA GLU A 54 -53.40 23.76 77.58
C GLU A 54 -53.30 24.94 76.62
N GLU A 55 -53.42 26.17 77.12
CA GLU A 55 -53.28 27.40 76.31
C GLU A 55 -51.87 27.54 75.74
N ILE A 56 -50.83 27.26 76.52
CA ILE A 56 -49.44 27.22 76.03
C ILE A 56 -49.30 26.11 74.98
N ARG A 57 -49.87 24.92 75.21
CA ARG A 57 -49.79 23.82 74.24
C ARG A 57 -50.51 24.15 72.93
N LEU A 58 -51.66 24.83 72.99
CA LEU A 58 -52.40 25.33 71.83
C LEU A 58 -51.57 26.37 71.07
N LYS A 59 -51.06 27.40 71.75
CA LYS A 59 -50.20 28.43 71.13
C LYS A 59 -48.93 27.85 70.53
N CYS A 60 -48.29 26.87 71.19
CA CYS A 60 -47.13 26.17 70.63
C CYS A 60 -47.49 25.31 69.41
N LYS A 61 -48.67 24.68 69.39
CA LYS A 61 -49.15 23.91 68.24
C LYS A 61 -49.50 24.82 67.06
N GLU A 62 -50.14 25.95 67.33
CA GLU A 62 -50.42 26.99 66.33
C GLU A 62 -49.13 27.58 65.77
N ALA A 63 -48.18 27.95 66.63
CA ALA A 63 -46.88 28.46 66.20
C ALA A 63 -46.12 27.43 65.33
N LYS A 64 -46.10 26.16 65.71
CA LYS A 64 -45.51 25.09 64.89
C LYS A 64 -46.23 24.92 63.55
N GLN A 65 -47.55 24.97 63.52
CA GLN A 65 -48.31 24.93 62.26
C GLN A 65 -48.06 26.16 61.39
N HIS A 66 -47.89 27.34 61.98
CA HIS A 66 -47.54 28.55 61.24
C HIS A 66 -46.12 28.48 60.66
N VAL A 67 -45.15 27.97 61.43
CA VAL A 67 -43.79 27.73 60.94
C VAL A 67 -43.78 26.68 59.82
N GLU A 68 -44.46 25.56 60.01
CA GLU A 68 -44.52 24.49 59.00
C GLU A 68 -45.24 24.95 57.72
N LYS A 69 -46.30 25.76 57.84
CA LYS A 69 -46.95 26.39 56.67
C LYS A 69 -46.02 27.41 55.99
N ALA A 70 -45.29 28.22 56.75
CA ALA A 70 -44.33 29.16 56.19
C ALA A 70 -43.18 28.44 55.47
N GLU A 71 -42.65 27.35 56.03
CA GLU A 71 -41.63 26.49 55.42
C GLU A 71 -42.13 25.75 54.18
N LYS A 72 -43.38 25.26 54.19
CA LYS A 72 -43.99 24.68 52.98
C LYS A 72 -44.14 25.72 51.88
N VAL A 73 -44.62 26.91 52.21
CA VAL A 73 -44.74 28.00 51.24
C VAL A 73 -43.37 28.43 50.72
N THR A 74 -42.34 28.53 51.56
CA THR A 74 -41.00 28.90 51.09
C THR A 74 -40.35 27.81 50.23
N THR A 75 -40.55 26.53 50.56
CA THR A 75 -40.03 25.41 49.76
C THR A 75 -40.77 25.27 48.43
N GLU A 76 -42.09 25.43 48.40
CA GLU A 76 -42.89 25.47 47.16
C GLU A 76 -42.50 26.66 46.27
N MET A 77 -42.34 27.86 46.85
CA MET A 77 -41.86 29.03 46.11
C MET A 77 -40.44 28.84 45.55
N LEU A 78 -39.56 28.13 46.25
CA LEU A 78 -38.22 27.80 45.75
C LEU A 78 -38.27 26.77 44.61
N GLN A 79 -39.13 25.74 44.73
CA GLN A 79 -39.33 24.73 43.70
C GLN A 79 -39.99 25.30 42.45
N GLU A 80 -40.84 26.32 42.56
CA GLU A 80 -41.44 27.01 41.43
C GLU A 80 -40.47 28.00 40.78
N LYS A 81 -39.60 28.66 41.57
CA LYS A 81 -38.57 29.58 41.06
C LYS A 81 -37.44 28.88 40.30
N ALA A 82 -37.03 27.68 40.71
CA ALA A 82 -35.95 26.94 40.05
C ALA A 82 -36.19 26.62 38.55
N PRO A 83 -37.36 26.11 38.11
CA PRO A 83 -37.66 25.94 36.69
C PRO A 83 -37.87 27.29 35.98
N LEU A 84 -38.37 28.31 36.67
CA LEU A 84 -38.51 29.67 36.16
C LEU A 84 -37.15 30.33 35.84
N GLU A 85 -36.11 30.05 36.62
CA GLU A 85 -34.74 30.50 36.35
C GLU A 85 -34.11 29.73 35.18
N LYS A 86 -34.25 28.40 35.15
CA LYS A 86 -33.77 27.59 34.01
C LYS A 86 -34.43 28.00 32.68
N LEU A 87 -35.74 28.26 32.70
CA LEU A 87 -36.49 28.73 31.55
C LEU A 87 -36.09 30.16 31.12
N LYS A 88 -35.47 30.95 32.00
CA LYS A 88 -34.88 32.26 31.65
C LYS A 88 -33.46 32.13 31.08
N GLU A 89 -32.73 31.08 31.43
CA GLU A 89 -31.38 30.81 30.90
C GLU A 89 -31.43 30.18 29.49
N GLU A 90 -32.40 29.29 29.21
CA GLU A 90 -32.60 28.69 27.89
C GLU A 90 -32.72 29.70 26.73
N PRO A 91 -33.54 30.77 26.81
CA PRO A 91 -33.63 31.76 25.74
C PRO A 91 -32.31 32.51 25.59
N ALA A 92 -31.56 32.76 26.67
CA ALA A 92 -30.25 33.41 26.58
C ALA A 92 -29.26 32.53 25.80
N GLN A 93 -29.17 31.23 26.12
CA GLN A 93 -28.32 30.26 25.42
C GLN A 93 -28.74 30.05 23.95
N LEU A 94 -30.05 30.03 23.67
CA LEU A 94 -30.57 29.94 22.31
C LEU A 94 -30.24 31.21 21.51
N THR A 95 -30.26 32.37 22.14
CA THR A 95 -29.92 33.64 21.50
C THR A 95 -28.43 33.71 21.19
N GLU A 96 -27.58 33.24 22.09
CA GLU A 96 -26.13 33.13 21.89
C GLU A 96 -25.80 32.19 20.72
N LYS A 97 -26.35 30.96 20.71
CA LYS A 97 -26.18 30.02 19.59
C LYS A 97 -26.69 30.58 18.26
N LYS A 98 -27.80 31.32 18.28
CA LYS A 98 -28.33 31.98 17.08
C LYS A 98 -27.35 33.06 16.58
N GLN A 99 -26.78 33.85 17.48
CA GLN A 99 -25.77 34.86 17.13
C GLN A 99 -24.51 34.22 16.56
N GLU A 100 -24.02 33.13 17.17
CA GLU A 100 -22.88 32.36 16.64
C GLU A 100 -23.16 31.84 15.23
N MET A 101 -24.33 31.22 15.01
CA MET A 101 -24.72 30.75 13.69
C MET A 101 -24.87 31.90 12.69
N GLN A 102 -25.44 33.03 13.10
CA GLN A 102 -25.57 34.20 12.25
C GLN A 102 -24.19 34.74 11.86
N HIS A 103 -23.26 34.85 12.81
CA HIS A 103 -21.89 35.24 12.52
C HIS A 103 -21.19 34.30 11.54
N LEU A 104 -21.45 32.99 11.63
CA LEU A 104 -20.92 32.03 10.66
C LEU A 104 -21.54 32.24 9.27
N VAL A 105 -22.86 32.40 9.18
CA VAL A 105 -23.54 32.69 7.90
C VAL A 105 -23.02 33.98 7.28
N ASP A 106 -22.92 35.05 8.06
CA ASP A 106 -22.41 36.34 7.59
C ASP A 106 -20.95 36.21 7.13
N ARG A 107 -20.13 35.43 7.83
CA ARG A 107 -18.74 35.16 7.42
C ARG A 107 -18.66 34.36 6.12
N TYR A 108 -19.55 33.39 5.90
CA TYR A 108 -19.55 32.57 4.69
C TYR A 108 -20.34 33.19 3.52
N SER A 109 -21.13 34.24 3.76
CA SER A 109 -21.88 34.97 2.73
C SER A 109 -21.00 35.46 1.58
N VAL A 110 -19.75 35.86 1.88
CA VAL A 110 -18.76 36.30 0.88
C VAL A 110 -18.49 35.23 -0.18
N TYR A 111 -18.47 33.95 0.21
CA TYR A 111 -18.26 32.85 -0.74
C TYR A 111 -19.50 32.57 -1.57
N GLN A 112 -20.69 32.75 -0.99
CA GLN A 112 -21.94 32.65 -1.72
C GLN A 112 -22.03 33.74 -2.79
N ASP A 113 -21.75 35.00 -2.43
CA ASP A 113 -21.72 36.12 -3.36
C ASP A 113 -20.70 35.90 -4.48
N PHE A 114 -19.50 35.42 -4.12
CA PHE A 114 -18.46 35.08 -5.09
C PHE A 114 -18.89 33.97 -6.04
N MET A 115 -19.62 32.96 -5.57
CA MET A 115 -20.11 31.85 -6.40
C MET A 115 -21.34 32.23 -7.23
N GLU A 116 -22.13 33.22 -6.83
CA GLU A 116 -23.25 33.76 -7.61
C GLU A 116 -22.79 34.66 -8.77
N GLN A 117 -21.63 35.32 -8.66
CA GLN A 117 -21.06 36.10 -9.77
C GLN A 117 -20.88 35.30 -11.06
N PRO A 118 -20.19 34.14 -11.09
CA PRO A 118 -20.03 33.34 -12.30
C PRO A 118 -21.35 32.73 -12.79
N VAL A 119 -22.34 32.49 -11.92
CA VAL A 119 -23.68 32.03 -12.34
C VAL A 119 -24.34 33.05 -13.27
N LYS A 120 -24.17 34.36 -13.02
CA LYS A 120 -24.73 35.44 -13.87
C LYS A 120 -24.19 35.43 -15.31
N TYR A 121 -22.98 34.94 -15.52
CA TYR A 121 -22.33 34.90 -16.82
C TYR A 121 -22.36 33.51 -17.47
N THR A 122 -22.98 32.53 -16.82
CA THR A 122 -23.02 31.13 -17.27
C THR A 122 -24.47 30.64 -17.43
N LYS A 123 -24.65 29.40 -17.89
CA LYS A 123 -25.97 28.79 -18.14
C LYS A 123 -26.51 28.00 -16.95
N PHE A 124 -25.83 28.02 -15.81
CA PHE A 124 -26.22 27.26 -14.62
C PHE A 124 -27.38 27.95 -13.89
N LYS A 125 -28.26 27.17 -13.28
CA LYS A 125 -29.45 27.70 -12.57
C LYS A 125 -29.08 28.34 -11.24
N ASP A 126 -28.15 27.75 -10.50
CA ASP A 126 -27.73 28.20 -9.18
C ASP A 126 -26.25 27.89 -8.91
N SER A 127 -25.74 28.45 -7.82
CA SER A 127 -24.36 28.24 -7.37
C SER A 127 -24.09 26.78 -6.97
N VAL A 128 -25.14 26.04 -6.59
CA VAL A 128 -25.08 24.63 -6.21
C VAL A 128 -24.86 23.73 -7.42
N GLU A 129 -25.59 23.95 -8.51
CA GLU A 129 -25.42 23.25 -9.79
C GLU A 129 -24.03 23.52 -10.36
N LEU A 130 -23.58 24.79 -10.30
CA LEU A 130 -22.22 25.17 -10.70
C LEU A 130 -21.18 24.39 -9.88
N ALA A 131 -21.28 24.37 -8.55
CA ALA A 131 -20.36 23.63 -7.68
C ALA A 131 -20.35 22.11 -7.98
N ALA A 132 -21.54 21.51 -8.14
CA ALA A 132 -21.66 20.10 -8.49
C ALA A 132 -21.04 19.75 -9.85
N THR A 133 -21.11 20.67 -10.83
CA THR A 133 -20.44 20.48 -12.12
C THR A 133 -18.92 20.59 -12.00
N PHE A 134 -18.40 21.54 -11.21
CA PHE A 134 -16.97 21.64 -10.93
C PHE A 134 -16.43 20.41 -10.21
N GLU A 135 -17.15 19.89 -9.23
CA GLU A 135 -16.77 18.66 -8.52
C GLU A 135 -16.68 17.47 -9.49
N LYS A 136 -17.66 17.32 -10.38
CA LYS A 136 -17.61 16.31 -11.46
C LYS A 136 -16.40 16.53 -12.37
N LEU A 137 -16.14 17.77 -12.79
CA LEU A 137 -15.01 18.13 -13.65
C LEU A 137 -13.66 17.82 -12.99
N LEU A 138 -13.50 18.15 -11.71
CA LEU A 138 -12.31 17.83 -10.94
C LEU A 138 -12.10 16.31 -10.84
N HIS A 139 -13.17 15.57 -10.55
CA HIS A 139 -13.12 14.11 -10.51
C HIS A 139 -12.81 13.51 -11.90
N PHE A 140 -13.36 14.06 -12.99
CA PHE A 140 -13.00 13.62 -14.34
C PHE A 140 -11.55 13.95 -14.68
N ARG A 141 -11.06 15.13 -14.30
CA ARG A 141 -9.65 15.51 -14.46
C ARG A 141 -8.72 14.54 -13.74
N GLU A 142 -9.03 14.20 -12.49
CA GLU A 142 -8.29 13.21 -11.70
C GLU A 142 -8.20 11.86 -12.44
N LYS A 143 -9.35 11.36 -12.92
CA LYS A 143 -9.42 10.10 -13.68
C LYS A 143 -8.64 10.14 -14.99
N LEU A 144 -8.73 11.25 -15.72
CA LEU A 144 -8.00 11.43 -16.97
C LEU A 144 -6.49 11.45 -16.71
N TYR A 145 -6.05 12.16 -15.67
CA TYR A 145 -4.65 12.23 -15.29
C TYR A 145 -4.10 10.86 -14.88
N GLN A 146 -4.84 10.10 -14.07
CA GLN A 146 -4.46 8.73 -13.71
C GLN A 146 -4.36 7.81 -14.94
N LYS A 147 -5.33 7.92 -15.86
CA LYS A 147 -5.29 7.14 -17.10
C LYS A 147 -4.10 7.51 -17.98
N GLU A 148 -3.82 8.80 -18.12
CA GLU A 148 -2.68 9.29 -18.89
C GLU A 148 -1.35 8.80 -18.30
N MET A 149 -1.20 8.86 -16.97
CA MET A 149 -0.02 8.31 -16.28
C MET A 149 0.14 6.81 -16.54
N MET A 150 -0.93 6.02 -16.42
CA MET A 150 -0.88 4.58 -16.68
C MET A 150 -0.51 4.27 -18.15
N GLU A 151 -1.07 5.01 -19.10
CA GLU A 151 -0.75 4.83 -20.52
C GLU A 151 0.71 5.23 -20.82
N GLN A 152 1.20 6.31 -20.21
CA GLN A 152 2.58 6.75 -20.36
C GLN A 152 3.56 5.74 -19.75
N GLU A 153 3.24 5.17 -18.59
CA GLU A 153 4.04 4.11 -17.96
C GLU A 153 4.07 2.85 -18.84
N LYS A 154 2.91 2.43 -19.35
CA LYS A 154 2.81 1.31 -20.29
C LYS A 154 3.62 1.56 -21.57
N GLN A 155 3.54 2.77 -22.14
CA GLN A 155 4.32 3.12 -23.32
C GLN A 155 5.82 3.13 -23.01
N SER A 156 6.23 3.64 -21.85
CA SER A 156 7.62 3.61 -21.39
C SER A 156 8.12 2.17 -21.26
N GLN A 157 7.33 1.29 -20.66
CA GLN A 157 7.67 -0.13 -20.52
C GLN A 157 7.79 -0.82 -21.89
N GLN A 158 6.85 -0.56 -22.81
CA GLN A 158 6.90 -1.08 -24.18
C GLN A 158 8.15 -0.62 -24.92
N ARG A 159 8.54 0.66 -24.78
CA ARG A 159 9.78 1.19 -25.37
C ARG A 159 11.02 0.49 -24.82
N LYS A 160 11.09 0.27 -23.49
CA LYS A 160 12.19 -0.49 -22.88
C LYS A 160 12.27 -1.91 -23.41
N THR A 161 11.14 -2.64 -23.47
CA THR A 161 11.12 -4.01 -24.00
C THR A 161 11.52 -4.07 -25.47
N LEU A 162 11.14 -3.06 -26.26
CA LEU A 162 11.52 -2.98 -27.67
C LEU A 162 13.02 -2.74 -27.81
N GLN A 163 13.58 -1.82 -27.02
CA GLN A 163 15.02 -1.55 -26.99
C GLN A 163 15.82 -2.80 -26.59
N GLU A 164 15.41 -3.51 -25.53
CA GLU A 164 16.04 -4.75 -25.10
C GLU A 164 16.03 -5.82 -26.21
N LEU A 165 14.90 -5.95 -26.93
CA LEU A 165 14.78 -6.88 -28.04
C LEU A 165 15.67 -6.49 -29.22
N GLU A 166 15.77 -5.19 -29.53
CA GLU A 166 16.67 -4.68 -30.57
C GLU A 166 18.14 -4.94 -30.21
N GLU A 167 18.54 -4.69 -28.97
CA GLU A 167 19.90 -4.96 -28.48
C GLU A 167 20.23 -6.46 -28.55
N GLN A 168 19.30 -7.33 -28.13
CA GLN A 168 19.45 -8.79 -28.26
C GLN A 168 19.57 -9.21 -29.73
N HIS A 169 18.76 -8.63 -30.62
CA HIS A 169 18.82 -8.95 -32.04
C HIS A 169 20.14 -8.51 -32.67
N GLN A 170 20.63 -7.32 -32.32
CA GLN A 170 21.94 -6.83 -32.78
C GLN A 170 23.07 -7.74 -32.29
N LEU A 171 23.04 -8.16 -31.03
CA LEU A 171 24.04 -9.10 -30.50
C LEU A 171 24.03 -10.43 -31.26
N TRP A 172 22.84 -10.99 -31.51
CA TRP A 172 22.68 -12.22 -32.26
C TRP A 172 23.19 -12.07 -33.70
N GLN A 173 22.86 -10.98 -34.39
CA GLN A 173 23.38 -10.69 -35.73
C GLN A 173 24.91 -10.62 -35.75
N LEU A 174 25.53 -9.98 -34.75
CA LEU A 174 26.99 -9.91 -34.61
C LEU A 174 27.60 -11.30 -34.41
N GLN A 175 26.98 -12.16 -33.59
CA GLN A 175 27.43 -13.54 -33.39
C GLN A 175 27.39 -14.33 -34.69
N VAL A 176 26.26 -14.32 -35.40
CA VAL A 176 26.11 -15.02 -36.68
C VAL A 176 27.10 -14.50 -37.73
N ASN A 177 27.32 -13.19 -37.79
CA ASN A 177 28.27 -12.61 -38.74
C ASN A 177 29.72 -13.02 -38.43
N ASN A 178 30.07 -13.12 -37.13
CA ASN A 178 31.37 -13.63 -36.71
C ASN A 178 31.55 -15.11 -37.09
N GLU A 179 30.54 -15.96 -36.85
CA GLU A 179 30.58 -17.36 -37.27
C GLU A 179 30.71 -17.51 -38.78
N LEU A 180 29.93 -16.74 -39.55
CA LEU A 180 30.00 -16.71 -41.00
C LEU A 180 31.40 -16.31 -41.48
N SER A 181 32.00 -15.30 -40.86
CA SER A 181 33.37 -14.86 -41.17
C SER A 181 34.41 -15.93 -40.89
N GLN A 182 34.26 -16.69 -39.79
CA GLN A 182 35.15 -17.81 -39.47
C GLN A 182 35.02 -18.94 -40.49
N LEU A 183 33.79 -19.36 -40.82
CA LEU A 183 33.52 -20.39 -41.81
C LEU A 183 34.05 -20.00 -43.20
N GLN A 184 33.88 -18.74 -43.59
CA GLN A 184 34.42 -18.22 -44.84
C GLN A 184 35.96 -18.29 -44.86
N ALA A 185 36.62 -17.90 -43.77
CA ALA A 185 38.07 -18.00 -43.67
C ALA A 185 38.56 -19.46 -43.74
N GLU A 186 37.85 -20.41 -43.13
CA GLU A 186 38.15 -21.84 -43.23
C GLU A 186 37.96 -22.38 -44.66
N LEU A 187 36.88 -21.97 -45.32
CA LEU A 187 36.61 -22.32 -46.70
C LEU A 187 37.74 -21.84 -47.61
N ASP A 188 38.18 -20.60 -47.46
CA ASP A 188 39.24 -20.01 -48.28
C ASP A 188 40.61 -20.66 -48.02
N ARG A 189 40.90 -21.03 -46.78
CA ARG A 189 42.10 -21.84 -46.43
C ARG A 189 42.05 -23.20 -47.12
N ASN A 190 40.90 -23.88 -47.08
CA ASN A 190 40.75 -25.20 -47.70
C ASN A 190 40.83 -25.12 -49.23
N ARG A 191 40.19 -24.12 -49.86
CA ARG A 191 40.32 -23.84 -51.29
C ARG A 191 41.76 -23.58 -51.70
N SER A 192 42.51 -22.84 -50.89
CA SER A 192 43.94 -22.59 -51.11
C SER A 192 44.74 -23.90 -51.08
N LYS A 193 44.49 -24.77 -50.09
CA LYS A 193 45.13 -26.09 -50.01
C LYS A 193 44.81 -26.96 -51.23
N VAL A 194 43.54 -27.04 -51.63
CA VAL A 194 43.10 -27.78 -52.81
C VAL A 194 43.82 -27.26 -54.07
N THR A 195 43.92 -25.95 -54.22
CA THR A 195 44.63 -25.32 -55.35
C THR A 195 46.11 -25.71 -55.36
N ILE A 196 46.78 -25.73 -54.21
CA ILE A 196 48.18 -26.16 -54.09
C ILE A 196 48.33 -27.62 -54.51
N TRP A 197 47.46 -28.51 -54.01
CA TRP A 197 47.49 -29.92 -54.37
C TRP A 197 47.20 -30.17 -55.84
N TYR A 198 46.23 -29.44 -56.42
CA TYR A 198 45.92 -29.50 -57.83
C TYR A 198 47.13 -29.08 -58.69
N ARG A 199 47.82 -28.00 -58.33
CA ARG A 199 49.06 -27.59 -59.02
C ARG A 199 50.16 -28.66 -58.93
N LYS A 200 50.36 -29.25 -57.75
CA LYS A 200 51.34 -30.34 -57.56
C LYS A 200 50.99 -31.56 -58.40
N TRP A 201 49.71 -31.94 -58.42
CA TRP A 201 49.21 -33.05 -59.22
C TRP A 201 49.46 -32.82 -60.72
N ASN A 202 49.05 -31.66 -61.24
CA ASN A 202 49.29 -31.30 -62.64
C ASN A 202 50.78 -31.34 -63.00
N HIS A 203 51.65 -30.87 -62.10
CA HIS A 203 53.10 -30.94 -62.33
C HIS A 203 53.63 -32.38 -62.40
N ILE A 204 53.13 -33.28 -61.56
CA ILE A 204 53.47 -34.71 -61.59
C ILE A 204 52.98 -35.31 -62.91
N GLU A 205 51.75 -35.03 -63.30
CA GLU A 205 51.14 -35.52 -64.54
C GLU A 205 51.92 -35.05 -65.77
N GLU A 206 52.22 -33.75 -65.87
CA GLU A 206 53.04 -33.20 -66.95
C GLU A 206 54.44 -33.83 -67.00
N THR A 207 55.06 -34.03 -65.83
CA THR A 207 56.39 -34.63 -65.74
C THR A 207 56.36 -36.11 -66.15
N ALA A 208 55.32 -36.84 -65.75
CA ALA A 208 55.11 -38.22 -66.14
C ALA A 208 54.89 -38.33 -67.66
N ALA A 209 54.07 -37.47 -68.25
CA ALA A 209 53.85 -37.41 -69.69
C ALA A 209 55.15 -37.12 -70.45
N LYS A 210 55.95 -36.15 -69.99
CA LYS A 210 57.28 -35.84 -70.57
C LYS A 210 58.24 -37.03 -70.48
N LYS A 211 58.29 -37.74 -69.35
CA LYS A 211 59.12 -38.94 -69.17
C LYS A 211 58.66 -40.09 -70.05
N MET A 212 57.36 -40.31 -70.15
CA MET A 212 56.78 -41.34 -71.03
C MET A 212 57.11 -41.05 -72.50
N LEU A 213 56.96 -39.79 -72.94
CA LEU A 213 57.34 -39.39 -74.30
C LEU A 213 58.82 -39.64 -74.58
N ARG A 214 59.72 -39.22 -73.67
CA ARG A 214 61.16 -39.48 -73.80
C ARG A 214 61.47 -40.99 -73.82
N ASN A 215 60.81 -41.75 -72.96
CA ASN A 215 60.98 -43.20 -72.93
C ASN A 215 60.62 -43.79 -74.30
N VAL A 216 59.43 -43.48 -74.84
CA VAL A 216 58.97 -43.91 -76.17
C VAL A 216 59.97 -43.52 -77.26
N GLN A 217 60.48 -42.28 -77.25
CA GLN A 217 61.51 -41.83 -78.20
C GLN A 217 62.80 -42.67 -78.12
N VAL A 218 63.29 -42.97 -76.91
CA VAL A 218 64.46 -43.84 -76.72
C VAL A 218 64.19 -45.24 -77.24
N ARG A 219 63.02 -45.85 -76.93
CA ARG A 219 62.69 -47.20 -77.44
C ARG A 219 62.72 -47.21 -78.97
N MET A 220 62.09 -46.21 -79.60
CA MET A 220 62.03 -46.12 -81.05
C MET A 220 63.42 -45.90 -81.67
N ALA A 221 64.26 -45.05 -81.07
CA ALA A 221 65.63 -44.85 -81.53
C ALA A 221 66.48 -46.12 -81.41
N THR A 222 66.39 -46.83 -80.27
CA THR A 222 67.08 -48.11 -80.05
C THR A 222 66.63 -49.15 -81.05
N LEU A 223 65.32 -49.31 -81.23
CA LEU A 223 64.75 -50.26 -82.18
C LEU A 223 65.25 -49.98 -83.60
N ASN A 224 65.20 -48.71 -84.04
CA ASN A 224 65.69 -48.31 -85.35
C ASN A 224 67.19 -48.59 -85.53
N MET A 225 68.00 -48.38 -84.48
CA MET A 225 69.43 -48.69 -84.53
C MET A 225 69.69 -50.20 -84.57
N HIS A 226 68.97 -50.99 -83.77
CA HIS A 226 69.08 -52.44 -83.74
C HIS A 226 68.78 -53.05 -85.12
N GLN A 227 67.70 -52.59 -85.75
CA GLN A 227 67.35 -52.96 -87.13
C GLN A 227 68.46 -52.59 -88.13
N LYS A 228 69.07 -51.40 -88.00
CA LYS A 228 70.20 -50.98 -88.85
C LYS A 228 71.48 -51.80 -88.64
N THR A 229 71.72 -52.30 -87.43
CA THR A 229 72.87 -53.17 -87.13
C THR A 229 72.64 -54.63 -87.55
N GLY A 230 71.56 -54.93 -88.27
CA GLY A 230 71.25 -56.27 -88.77
C GLY A 230 70.36 -57.11 -87.84
N GLY A 231 69.87 -56.52 -86.76
CA GLY A 231 68.93 -57.17 -85.84
C GLY A 231 67.54 -57.35 -86.48
N THR A 232 66.96 -58.53 -86.32
CA THR A 232 65.63 -58.85 -86.84
C THR A 232 64.61 -58.84 -85.71
N VAL A 233 63.51 -58.11 -85.90
CA VAL A 233 62.44 -57.94 -84.90
C VAL A 233 61.19 -58.76 -85.28
N ARG A 234 61.24 -59.51 -86.39
CA ARG A 234 60.09 -60.21 -86.96
C ARG A 234 60.51 -61.59 -87.48
N GLY A 235 59.97 -62.67 -86.92
CA GLY A 235 60.28 -64.07 -87.26
C GLY A 235 60.50 -64.95 -86.02
N GLU A 236 60.76 -66.26 -86.20
CA GLU A 236 61.03 -67.22 -85.10
C GLU A 236 62.30 -66.87 -84.29
N ASP A 237 63.32 -66.29 -84.94
CA ASP A 237 64.55 -65.80 -84.30
C ASP A 237 64.51 -64.28 -83.96
N GLY A 238 63.34 -63.66 -84.13
CA GLY A 238 63.17 -62.22 -83.95
C GLY A 238 63.08 -61.82 -82.47
N MET A 239 63.87 -60.84 -82.06
CA MET A 239 63.85 -60.32 -80.68
C MET A 239 62.59 -59.50 -80.42
N ASP A 240 62.06 -59.55 -79.18
CA ASP A 240 60.89 -58.76 -78.79
C ASP A 240 61.15 -57.26 -79.00
N MET A 241 60.22 -56.61 -79.68
CA MET A 241 60.22 -55.17 -79.94
C MET A 241 60.24 -54.36 -78.63
N LEU A 242 59.69 -54.92 -77.54
CA LEU A 242 59.60 -54.24 -76.25
C LEU A 242 60.85 -54.40 -75.38
N ASP A 243 61.72 -55.38 -75.64
CA ASP A 243 62.96 -55.60 -74.87
C ASP A 243 64.11 -54.70 -75.36
N ILE A 244 64.08 -53.47 -74.90
CA ILE A 244 65.10 -52.45 -75.21
C ILE A 244 66.49 -52.88 -74.70
N LYS A 245 66.55 -53.62 -73.59
CA LYS A 245 67.82 -53.93 -72.93
C LYS A 245 68.62 -54.87 -73.81
N GLU A 246 67.98 -55.94 -74.28
CA GLU A 246 68.63 -56.92 -75.12
C GLU A 246 69.00 -56.32 -76.49
N GLN A 247 68.15 -55.47 -77.07
CA GLN A 247 68.46 -54.72 -78.29
C GLN A 247 69.70 -53.83 -78.12
N MET A 248 69.81 -53.10 -77.00
CA MET A 248 70.97 -52.26 -76.71
C MET A 248 72.26 -53.06 -76.49
N ASP A 249 72.17 -54.23 -75.85
CA ASP A 249 73.34 -55.09 -75.62
C ASP A 249 73.87 -55.64 -76.94
N GLN A 250 73.00 -56.04 -77.88
CA GLN A 250 73.42 -56.44 -79.22
C GLN A 250 74.05 -55.28 -80.01
N ILE A 251 73.42 -54.11 -80.02
CA ILE A 251 73.99 -52.90 -80.64
C ILE A 251 75.40 -52.65 -80.09
N ARG A 252 75.57 -52.75 -78.76
CA ARG A 252 76.87 -52.54 -78.10
C ARG A 252 77.92 -53.55 -78.55
N MET A 253 77.55 -54.82 -78.70
CA MET A 253 78.45 -55.87 -79.19
C MET A 253 78.92 -55.55 -80.61
N VAL A 254 78.01 -55.21 -81.51
CA VAL A 254 78.36 -54.83 -82.89
C VAL A 254 79.33 -53.63 -82.92
N PHE A 255 79.11 -52.61 -82.09
CA PHE A 255 80.03 -51.47 -81.99
C PHE A 255 81.39 -51.82 -81.35
N LYS A 256 81.45 -52.78 -80.42
CA LYS A 256 82.72 -53.27 -79.87
C LYS A 256 83.49 -54.05 -80.93
N ASP A 257 82.83 -54.97 -81.62
CA ASP A 257 83.42 -55.75 -82.69
C ASP A 257 83.97 -54.84 -83.79
N GLY A 258 83.19 -53.84 -84.21
CA GLY A 258 83.62 -52.84 -85.19
C GLY A 258 84.86 -52.03 -84.71
N ARG A 259 84.90 -51.63 -83.43
CA ARG A 259 86.09 -50.94 -82.87
C ARG A 259 87.31 -51.85 -82.79
N ASP A 260 87.13 -53.10 -82.44
CA ASP A 260 88.23 -54.05 -82.35
C ASP A 260 88.78 -54.40 -83.74
N ILE A 261 87.91 -54.50 -84.75
CA ILE A 261 88.32 -54.59 -86.16
C ILE A 261 89.12 -53.35 -86.56
N LEU A 262 88.65 -52.14 -86.22
CA LEU A 262 89.36 -50.90 -86.55
C LEU A 262 90.73 -50.81 -85.87
N LYS A 263 90.83 -51.22 -84.59
CA LYS A 263 92.11 -51.27 -83.86
C LYS A 263 93.07 -52.27 -84.50
N ARG A 264 92.60 -53.45 -84.88
CA ARG A 264 93.41 -54.45 -85.60
C ARG A 264 93.89 -53.88 -86.94
N TYR A 265 93.02 -53.19 -87.67
CA TYR A 265 93.37 -52.54 -88.92
C TYR A 265 94.40 -51.42 -88.71
N GLN A 266 94.21 -50.54 -87.73
CA GLN A 266 95.17 -49.48 -87.39
C GLN A 266 96.51 -50.03 -86.93
N ALA A 267 96.54 -51.10 -86.15
CA ALA A 267 97.77 -51.78 -85.76
C ALA A 267 98.47 -52.40 -86.98
N SER A 268 97.72 -53.00 -87.89
CA SER A 268 98.24 -53.53 -89.16
C SER A 268 98.83 -52.42 -90.04
N VAL A 269 98.17 -51.26 -90.14
CA VAL A 269 98.66 -50.10 -90.91
C VAL A 269 99.89 -49.46 -90.24
N ARG A 270 99.94 -49.40 -88.90
CA ARG A 270 101.12 -48.92 -88.15
C ARG A 270 102.32 -49.83 -88.32
N ASN A 271 102.11 -51.14 -88.31
CA ASN A 271 103.15 -52.13 -88.51
C ASN A 271 103.64 -52.18 -89.97
N ALA A 272 102.86 -51.64 -90.92
CA ALA A 272 103.25 -51.51 -92.33
C ALA A 272 104.00 -50.20 -92.65
N LEU A 273 104.12 -49.28 -91.68
CA LEU A 273 104.79 -47.97 -91.82
C LEU A 273 106.07 -47.82 -90.95
N LEU A 274 106.54 -48.92 -90.36
CA LEU A 274 107.87 -49.07 -89.72
C LEU A 274 108.73 -49.99 -90.60
#